data_AF-A0A2G6BXQ4-F1
#
_entry.id   AF-A0A2G6BXQ4-F1
#
_cell.length_a   1.000
_cell.length_b   1.000
_cell.length_c   1.000
_cell.angle_alpha   90.00
_cell.angle_beta   90.00
_cell.angle_gamma   90.00
#
_symmetry.space_group_name_H-M   'P 1'
#
loop_
_entity.id
_entity.type
_entity.pdbx_description
1 polymer ?
#
loop_
_entity_poly.entity_id
_entity_poly.type
_entity_poly.pdbx_seq_one_letter_code
_entity_poly.pdbx_strand_id
1 'polypeptide(L)' 'MKLPVGIQTFSKIREDNYVYVDKTKEALELINNYEYVFLSRPRRFGKSLFLDTLKSI' A
#
# COMPACT_ATOMS: atom_id res chain seq x y z
N MET A 1 -10.18 17.22 1.94
CA MET A 1 -9.20 16.16 1.64
C MET A 1 -9.58 14.92 2.44
N LYS A 2 -9.97 13.80 1.80
CA LYS A 2 -10.37 12.58 2.51
C LYS A 2 -9.13 11.74 2.81
N LEU A 3 -8.79 11.57 4.08
CA LEU A 3 -7.68 10.70 4.50
C LEU A 3 -8.19 9.27 4.73
N PRO A 4 -7.51 8.24 4.22
CA PRO A 4 -7.93 6.84 4.36
C PRO A 4 -7.57 6.28 5.76
N VAL A 5 -8.04 6.91 6.82
CA VAL A 5 -7.75 6.49 8.20
C VAL A 5 -8.54 5.23 8.52
N GLY A 6 -7.83 4.13 8.80
CA GLY A 6 -8.47 2.83 9.11
C GLY A 6 -8.95 2.05 7.89
N ILE A 7 -8.82 2.61 6.68
CA ILE A 7 -9.12 1.91 5.43
C ILE A 7 -7.86 1.15 5.01
N GLN A 8 -7.99 -0.18 4.91
CA GLN A 8 -6.88 -1.06 4.53
C GLN A 8 -7.05 -1.63 3.12
N THR A 9 -8.14 -1.28 2.43
CA THR A 9 -8.46 -1.76 1.09
C THR A 9 -8.11 -0.71 0.06
N PHE A 10 -7.21 -1.03 -0.85
CA PHE A 10 -6.75 -0.16 -1.92
C PHE A 10 -7.86 0.18 -2.92
N SER A 11 -8.72 -0.78 -3.27
CA SER A 11 -9.85 -0.53 -4.19
C SER A 11 -10.79 0.56 -3.66
N LYS A 12 -11.14 0.52 -2.37
CA LYS A 12 -11.95 1.57 -1.71
C LYS A 12 -11.27 2.92 -1.75
N ILE A 13 -9.95 2.97 -1.53
CA ILE A 13 -9.19 4.22 -1.59
C ILE A 13 -9.31 4.84 -2.99
N ARG A 14 -9.21 4.01 -4.03
CA ARG A 14 -9.31 4.44 -5.44
C ARG A 14 -10.74 4.84 -5.84
N GLU A 15 -11.74 4.05 -5.45
CA GLU A 15 -13.15 4.26 -5.83
C GLU A 15 -13.81 5.43 -5.09
N ASP A 16 -13.52 5.59 -3.79
CA ASP A 16 -14.14 6.61 -2.95
C ASP A 16 -13.37 7.95 -2.94
N ASN A 17 -12.36 8.08 -3.81
CA ASN A 17 -11.51 9.26 -4.00
C ASN A 17 -10.81 9.71 -2.71
N TYR A 18 -10.19 8.76 -2.00
CA TYR A 18 -9.32 9.05 -0.86
C TYR A 18 -7.93 9.46 -1.34
N VAL A 19 -7.23 10.21 -0.50
CA VAL A 19 -5.83 10.53 -0.78
C VAL A 19 -4.96 9.29 -0.60
N TYR A 20 -4.27 8.93 -1.68
CA TYR A 20 -3.27 7.89 -1.72
C TYR A 20 -1.93 8.49 -2.16
N VAL A 21 -0.85 8.13 -1.48
CA VAL A 21 0.50 8.46 -1.93
C VAL A 21 0.98 7.29 -2.77
N ASP A 22 1.08 7.51 -4.08
CA ASP A 22 1.51 6.48 -5.01
C ASP A 22 2.98 6.13 -4.80
N LYS A 23 3.24 4.86 -4.50
CA LYS A 23 4.58 4.24 -4.37
C LYS A 23 4.69 2.97 -5.20
N THR A 24 3.88 2.87 -6.25
CA THR A 24 3.80 1.68 -7.11
C THR A 24 5.14 1.37 -7.76
N LYS A 25 5.93 2.40 -8.10
CA LYS A 25 7.27 2.22 -8.68
C LYS A 25 8.23 1.51 -7.73
N GLU A 26 8.31 1.97 -6.48
CA GLU A 26 9.14 1.35 -5.44
C GLU A 26 8.63 -0.03 -5.08
N ALA A 27 7.30 -0.23 -5.11
CA ALA A 27 6.67 -1.54 -4.90
C ALA A 27 7.09 -2.54 -6.00
N LEU A 28 7.10 -2.10 -7.27
CA LEU A 28 7.51 -2.91 -8.41
C LEU A 28 9.00 -3.26 -8.37
N GLU A 29 9.85 -2.29 -8.00
CA GLU A 29 11.28 -2.52 -7.80
C GLU A 29 11.53 -3.55 -6.69
N LEU A 30 10.73 -3.48 -5.62
CA LEU A 30 10.81 -4.40 -4.49
C LEU A 30 10.40 -5.83 -4.89
N ILE A 31 9.36 -6.00 -5.69
CA ILE A 31 8.93 -7.31 -6.21
C ILE A 31 10.00 -7.91 -7.14
N ASN A 32 10.58 -7.09 -8.03
CA ASN A 32 11.49 -7.60 -9.05
C ASN A 32 12.90 -7.90 -8.52
N ASN A 33 13.35 -7.16 -7.50
CA ASN A 33 14.74 -7.24 -7.03
C ASN A 33 14.93 -8.06 -5.76
N TYR A 34 13.86 -8.45 -5.06
CA TYR A 34 13.95 -9.16 -3.78
C TYR A 34 12.98 -10.35 -3.72
N GLU A 35 13.50 -11.53 -3.39
CA GLU A 35 12.70 -12.74 -3.19
C GLU A 35 11.98 -12.74 -1.82
N TYR A 36 12.63 -12.17 -0.79
CA TYR A 36 12.09 -12.04 0.57
C TYR A 36 12.31 -10.64 1.11
N VAL A 37 11.23 -10.00 1.56
CA VAL A 37 11.29 -8.64 2.13
C VAL A 37 10.63 -8.59 3.50
N PHE A 38 11.39 -8.11 4.48
CA PHE A 38 10.86 -7.83 5.80
C PHE A 38 10.35 -6.39 5.90
N LEU A 39 9.03 -6.23 6.04
CA LEU A 39 8.41 -4.92 6.22
C LEU A 39 8.54 -4.46 7.69
N SER A 40 9.69 -3.90 8.08
CA SER A 40 9.94 -3.33 9.43
C SER A 40 9.26 -1.95 9.60
N ARG A 41 8.09 -1.93 10.25
CA ARG A 41 7.30 -0.69 10.50
C ARG A 41 6.46 -0.86 11.79
N PRO A 42 6.14 0.20 12.55
CA PRO A 42 5.27 0.10 13.73
C PRO A 42 3.82 -0.31 13.41
N ARG A 43 3.04 -0.66 14.44
CA ARG A 43 1.60 -0.96 14.31
C ARG A 43 0.86 0.22 13.66
N ARG A 44 -0.08 -0.06 12.74
CA ARG A 44 -0.88 0.92 11.98
C ARG A 44 -0.12 1.75 10.94
N PHE A 45 1.11 1.40 10.57
CA PHE A 45 1.87 2.07 9.49
C PHE A 45 1.56 1.54 8.07
N GLY A 46 0.32 1.12 7.82
CA GLY A 46 -0.15 0.79 6.47
C GLY A 46 0.47 -0.45 5.82
N LYS A 47 1.03 -1.40 6.58
CA LYS A 47 1.56 -2.66 6.02
C LYS A 47 0.48 -3.44 5.25
N SER A 48 -0.70 -3.59 5.84
CA SER A 48 -1.81 -4.31 5.21
C SER A 48 -2.26 -3.63 3.92
N LEU A 49 -2.35 -2.29 3.93
CA LEU A 49 -2.69 -1.52 2.74
C LEU A 49 -1.64 -1.68 1.64
N PHE A 50 -0.35 -1.72 2.02
CA PHE A 50 0.73 -1.96 1.08
C PHE A 50 0.63 -3.35 0.44
N LEU A 51 0.36 -4.40 1.23
CA LEU A 51 0.12 -5.74 0.70
C LEU A 51 -1.10 -5.81 -0.22
N ASP A 52 -2.18 -5.10 0.11
CA ASP A 52 -3.38 -5.02 -0.75
C ASP A 52 -3.12 -4.26 -2.05
N THR A 53 -2.25 -3.23 -1.99
CA THR A 53 -1.75 -2.54 -3.18
C THR A 53 -0.93 -3.50 -4.04
N LEU A 54 0.03 -4.23 -3.45
CA LEU A 54 0.86 -5.20 -4.17
C LEU A 54 0.03 -6.28 -4.86
N LYS A 55 -1.06 -6.74 -4.23
CA LYS A 55 -2.01 -7.69 -4.83
C LYS A 55 -2.76 -7.12 -6.03
N SER A 56 -2.87 -5.80 -6.11
CA SER A 56 -3.60 -5.09 -7.17
C SER A 56 -2.70 -4.61 -8.32
N ILE A 57 -1.38 -4.80 -8.20
CA ILE A 57 -0.36 -4.58 -9.25
C ILE A 57 -0.28 -5.86 -10.09
#